data_AF-A0A7J3RY08-F1
#
_entry.id   AF-A0A7J3RY08-F1
#
_cell.length_a   1.000
_cell.length_b   1.000
_cell.length_c   1.000
_cell.angle_alpha   90.00
_cell.angle_beta   90.00
_cell.angle_gamma   90.00
#
_symmetry.space_group_name_H-M   'P 1'
#
loop_
_entity.id
_entity.type
_entity.pdbx_description
1 polymer ?
#
loop_
_entity_poly.entity_id
_entity_poly.type
_entity_poly.pdbx_seq_one_letter_code
_entity_poly.pdbx_strand_id
1 'polypeptide(L)'
;MTKRKFVIDTGSEKVEVEGYDYQKVAIRYLMKRRRSLLSTRDPAKVDALWERLPKTLEVIGAKESKRYSVDWKRVGEEEFQGARFVFTLNEE
;
A
#
# COMPACT_ATOMS: atom_id res chain seq x y z
N MET A 1 -17.55 -3.55 14.97
CA MET A 1 -17.25 -2.55 13.92
C MET A 1 -17.82 -3.03 12.60
N THR A 2 -18.58 -2.20 11.90
CA THR A 2 -19.18 -2.51 10.59
C THR A 2 -18.22 -2.10 9.47
N LYS A 3 -18.21 -2.84 8.35
CA LYS A 3 -17.45 -2.42 7.17
C LYS A 3 -18.03 -1.13 6.59
N ARG A 4 -17.15 -0.21 6.21
CA ARG A 4 -17.44 1.08 5.57
C ARG A 4 -16.78 1.10 4.20
N LYS A 5 -17.35 1.88 3.28
CA LYS A 5 -16.76 2.13 1.96
C LYS A 5 -15.72 3.25 2.09
N PHE A 6 -14.59 3.04 1.43
CA PHE A 6 -13.50 3.99 1.30
C PHE A 6 -13.04 4.05 -0.15
N VAL A 7 -12.42 5.16 -0.52
CA VAL A 7 -11.71 5.31 -1.78
C VAL A 7 -10.24 5.51 -1.47
N ILE A 8 -9.38 4.67 -2.03
CA ILE A 8 -7.93 4.87 -1.97
C ILE A 8 -7.53 5.63 -3.21
N ASP A 9 -6.95 6.81 -3.03
CA ASP A 9 -6.34 7.60 -4.07
C ASP A 9 -4.81 7.54 -3.90
N THR A 10 -4.09 7.18 -4.97
CA THR A 10 -2.61 7.16 -4.98
C THR A 10 -2.03 8.23 -5.91
N GLY A 11 -2.86 9.14 -6.41
CA GLY A 11 -2.54 10.10 -7.47
C GLY A 11 -2.54 9.49 -8.86
N SER A 12 -2.12 8.23 -8.99
CA SER A 12 -2.10 7.49 -10.27
C SER A 12 -3.39 6.69 -10.53
N GLU A 13 -4.08 6.28 -9.48
CA GLU A 13 -5.31 5.49 -9.56
C GLU A 13 -6.19 5.72 -8.32
N LYS A 14 -7.50 5.52 -8.53
CA LYS A 14 -8.53 5.54 -7.49
C LYS A 14 -9.19 4.17 -7.40
N VAL A 15 -9.27 3.62 -6.19
CA VAL A 15 -9.80 2.26 -5.95
C VAL A 15 -10.83 2.29 -4.84
N GLU A 16 -12.05 1.87 -5.12
CA GLU A 16 -13.09 1.68 -4.11
C GLU A 16 -12.89 0.37 -3.35
N VAL A 17 -12.95 0.45 -2.01
CA VAL A 17 -12.71 -0.69 -1.13
C VAL A 17 -13.59 -0.64 0.11
N GLU A 18 -13.90 -1.81 0.64
CA GLU A 18 -14.59 -1.94 1.91
C GLU A 18 -13.60 -2.33 3.02
N GLY A 19 -13.71 -1.67 4.17
CA GLY A 19 -12.87 -1.95 5.32
C GLY A 19 -13.43 -1.43 6.63
N TYR A 20 -12.68 -1.60 7.71
CA TYR A 20 -13.11 -1.17 9.03
C TYR A 20 -12.52 0.19 9.41
N ASP A 21 -11.27 0.44 9.04
CA ASP A 21 -10.49 1.61 9.43
C ASP A 21 -9.56 2.06 8.29
N TYR A 22 -9.25 3.36 8.24
CA TYR A 22 -8.41 3.99 7.22
C TYR A 22 -7.02 3.33 7.11
N GLN A 23 -6.33 3.14 8.24
CA GLN A 23 -4.99 2.57 8.25
C GLN A 23 -5.01 1.10 7.79
N LYS A 24 -6.00 0.33 8.24
CA LYS A 24 -6.15 -1.08 7.83
C LYS A 24 -6.46 -1.22 6.34
N VAL A 25 -7.24 -0.29 5.79
CA VAL A 25 -7.54 -0.21 4.37
C VAL A 25 -6.28 0.10 3.55
N ALA A 26 -5.50 1.10 3.98
CA ALA A 26 -4.21 1.43 3.39
C ALA A 26 -3.24 0.23 3.39
N ILE A 27 -3.02 -0.38 4.56
CA ILE A 27 -2.14 -1.55 4.71
C ILE A 27 -2.59 -2.70 3.83
N ARG A 28 -3.90 -3.01 3.78
CA ARG A 28 -4.43 -4.10 2.95
C ARG A 28 -4.14 -3.87 1.47
N TYR A 29 -4.28 -2.63 1.01
CA TYR A 29 -3.97 -2.24 -0.36
C TYR A 29 -2.48 -2.38 -0.68
N LEU A 30 -1.60 -1.84 0.17
CA LEU A 30 -0.14 -1.96 0.00
C LEU A 30 0.32 -3.43 0.05
N MET A 31 -0.24 -4.23 0.94
CA MET A 31 0.02 -5.67 0.99
C MET A 31 -0.38 -6.38 -0.30
N LYS A 32 -1.42 -5.92 -1.01
CA LYS A 32 -1.80 -6.48 -2.32
C LYS A 32 -0.75 -6.15 -3.38
N ARG A 33 -0.25 -4.92 -3.42
CA ARG A 33 0.85 -4.51 -4.31
C ARG A 33 2.14 -5.29 -4.04
N ARG A 34 2.48 -5.45 -2.76
CA ARG A 34 3.61 -6.28 -2.30
C ARG A 34 3.48 -7.73 -2.79
N ARG A 35 2.30 -8.34 -2.66
CA ARG A 35 2.08 -9.73 -3.13
C ARG A 35 2.31 -9.87 -4.64
N SER A 36 1.91 -8.90 -5.44
CA SER A 36 2.16 -8.91 -6.90
C SER A 36 3.66 -8.91 -7.23
N LEU A 37 4.48 -8.16 -6.47
CA LEU A 37 5.93 -8.20 -6.61
C LEU A 37 6.51 -9.58 -6.25
N LEU A 38 6.07 -10.15 -5.11
CA LEU A 38 6.54 -11.46 -4.66
C LEU A 38 6.14 -12.61 -5.59
N SER A 39 4.98 -12.52 -6.24
CA SER A 39 4.49 -13.57 -7.15
C SER A 39 5.08 -13.48 -8.56
N THR A 40 5.72 -12.37 -8.92
CA THR A 40 6.28 -12.17 -10.26
C THR A 40 7.70 -12.74 -10.32
N ARG A 41 7.93 -13.68 -11.25
CA ARG A 41 9.23 -14.34 -11.45
C ARG A 41 10.12 -13.62 -12.47
N ASP A 42 9.50 -12.85 -13.36
CA ASP A 42 10.18 -12.10 -14.42
C ASP A 42 10.83 -10.82 -13.84
N PRO A 43 12.18 -10.70 -13.88
CA PRO A 43 12.88 -9.56 -13.30
C PRO A 43 12.45 -8.21 -13.90
N ALA A 44 12.24 -8.13 -15.21
CA ALA A 44 11.88 -6.88 -15.87
C ALA A 44 10.49 -6.38 -15.42
N LYS A 45 9.56 -7.31 -15.21
CA LYS A 45 8.23 -6.99 -14.67
C LYS A 45 8.29 -6.60 -13.19
N VAL A 46 9.18 -7.22 -12.41
CA VAL A 46 9.37 -6.84 -11.00
C VAL A 46 9.85 -5.40 -10.90
N ASP A 47 10.82 -4.98 -11.71
CA ASP A 47 11.32 -3.61 -11.70
C ASP A 47 10.24 -2.60 -12.14
N ALA A 48 9.48 -2.91 -13.20
CA ALA A 48 8.37 -2.07 -13.63
C ALA A 48 7.25 -1.95 -12.57
N LEU A 49 6.96 -3.03 -11.83
CA LEU A 49 6.00 -3.00 -10.72
C LEU A 49 6.54 -2.22 -9.52
N TRP A 50 7.85 -2.32 -9.26
CA TRP A 50 8.51 -1.61 -8.17
C TRP A 50 8.47 -0.10 -8.37
N GLU A 51 8.75 0.37 -9.58
CA GLU A 51 8.69 1.79 -9.94
C GLU A 51 7.28 2.38 -9.85
N ARG A 52 6.25 1.54 -10.05
CA ARG A 52 4.84 1.91 -9.97
C ARG A 52 4.26 1.83 -8.56
N LEU A 53 5.05 1.48 -7.56
CA LEU A 53 4.57 1.46 -6.19
C LEU A 53 4.21 2.88 -5.71
N PRO A 54 3.06 3.05 -5.05
CA PRO A 54 2.66 4.34 -4.53
C PRO A 54 3.55 4.74 -3.35
N LYS A 55 4.11 5.95 -3.42
CA LYS A 55 4.88 6.57 -2.33
C LYS A 55 3.99 7.33 -1.34
N THR A 56 2.81 7.73 -1.80
CA THR A 56 1.78 8.38 -1.00
C THR A 56 0.44 7.76 -1.36
N LEU A 57 -0.47 7.73 -0.39
CA LEU A 57 -1.85 7.37 -0.63
C LEU A 57 -2.77 8.14 0.32
N GLU A 58 -3.94 8.49 -0.17
CA GLU A 58 -5.00 9.12 0.59
C GLU A 58 -6.18 8.15 0.66
N VAL A 59 -6.63 7.87 1.88
CA VAL A 59 -7.83 7.05 2.12
C VAL A 59 -8.98 8.00 2.44
N ILE A 60 -9.89 8.13 1.48
CA ILE A 60 -11.06 9.00 1.56
C ILE A 60 -12.23 8.19 2.09
N GLY A 61 -12.74 8.57 3.26
CA GLY A 61 -13.94 8.02 3.86
C GLY A 61 -15.13 8.96 3.68
N ALA A 62 -16.27 8.57 4.23
CA ALA A 62 -17.50 9.37 4.13
C ALA A 62 -17.46 10.71 4.90
N LYS A 63 -16.56 10.85 5.89
CA LYS A 63 -16.51 12.03 6.79
C LYS A 63 -15.18 12.77 6.77
N GLU A 64 -14.09 12.06 6.54
CA GLU A 64 -12.73 12.59 6.58
C GLU A 64 -11.88 11.81 5.58
N SER A 65 -10.76 12.39 5.16
CA SER A 65 -9.70 11.70 4.44
C SER A 65 -8.44 11.69 5.29
N LYS A 66 -7.69 10.59 5.20
CA LYS A 66 -6.39 10.43 5.86
C LYS A 66 -5.32 10.20 4.82
N ARG A 67 -4.25 10.98 4.88
CA ARG A 67 -3.11 10.84 3.98
C ARG A 67 -2.00 10.08 4.69
N TYR A 68 -1.35 9.23 3.91
CA TYR A 68 -0.24 8.44 4.37
C TYR A 68 0.93 8.51 3.40
N SER A 69 2.13 8.64 3.94
CA SER A 69 3.37 8.39 3.22
C SER A 69 3.79 6.93 3.39
N VAL A 70 4.32 6.36 2.31
CA VAL A 70 4.77 4.96 2.24
C VAL A 70 6.23 4.92 1.85
N ASP A 71 7.04 4.40 2.74
CA ASP A 71 8.45 4.12 2.45
C ASP A 71 8.60 2.64 2.07
N TRP A 72 9.07 2.37 0.86
CA TRP A 72 9.23 1.02 0.33
C TRP A 72 10.71 0.63 0.30
N LYS A 73 11.03 -0.53 0.89
CA LYS A 73 12.38 -1.13 0.86
C LYS A 73 12.39 -2.47 0.14
N ARG A 74 13.35 -2.68 -0.77
CA ARG A 74 13.46 -3.95 -1.54
C ARG A 74 13.80 -5.14 -0.64
N VAL A 75 14.57 -4.90 0.41
CA VAL A 75 14.93 -5.88 1.43
C VAL A 75 14.53 -5.29 2.78
N GLY A 76 13.90 -6.10 3.62
CA GLY A 76 13.59 -5.76 4.99
C GLY A 76 14.86 -5.64 5.80
N GLU A 77 14.97 -4.52 6.50
CA GLU A 77 16.02 -4.23 7.47
C GLU A 77 15.40 -4.27 8.88
N GLU A 78 16.24 -4.36 9.91
CA GLU A 78 15.82 -4.34 11.32
C GLU A 78 14.75 -5.41 11.66
N GLU A 79 13.55 -4.99 12.08
CA GLU A 79 12.45 -5.87 12.51
C GLU A 79 11.98 -6.85 11.41
N PHE A 80 12.29 -6.56 10.14
CA PHE A 80 11.88 -7.37 9.00
C PHE A 80 13.04 -8.05 8.26
N GLN A 81 14.17 -8.29 8.94
CA GLN A 81 15.35 -8.90 8.33
C GLN A 81 15.00 -10.19 7.56
N GLY A 82 15.32 -10.21 6.26
CA GLY A 82 15.07 -11.34 5.36
C GLY A 82 13.74 -11.29 4.58
N ALA A 83 12.82 -10.39 4.93
CA ALA A 83 11.62 -10.16 4.12
C ALA A 83 11.97 -9.37 2.84
N ARG A 84 11.32 -9.68 1.72
CA ARG A 84 11.46 -8.90 0.47
C ARG A 84 10.31 -7.92 0.32
N PHE A 85 10.59 -6.76 -0.28
CA PHE A 85 9.63 -5.70 -0.59
C PHE A 85 8.82 -5.27 0.65
N VAL A 86 9.49 -4.77 1.68
CA VAL A 86 8.87 -4.30 2.93
C VAL A 86 8.42 -2.85 2.76
N PHE A 87 7.43 -2.41 3.53
CA PHE A 87 7.04 -1.01 3.58
C PHE A 87 6.71 -0.54 4.99
N THR A 88 6.93 0.74 5.23
CA THR A 88 6.47 1.46 6.43
C THR A 88 5.41 2.47 6.02
N LEU A 89 4.36 2.58 6.84
CA LEU A 89 3.26 3.52 6.63
C LEU A 89 3.29 4.59 7.72
N ASN A 90 3.44 5.85 7.33
CA ASN A 90 3.39 6.99 8.25
C ASN A 90 2.18 7.85 7.91
N GLU A 91 1.42 8.25 8.93
CA GLU A 91 0.31 9.19 8.78
C GLU A 91 0.87 10.62 8.69
N GLU A 92 0.39 11.39 7.70
CA GLU A 92 0.74 12.81 7.50
C GLU A 92 -0.21 13.76 8.24
#